data_AF-A0ABD1T8S1-F1
#
_entry.id   AF-A0ABD1T8S1-F1
#
_cell.length_a   1.000
_cell.length_b   1.000
_cell.length_c   1.000
_cell.angle_alpha   90.00
_cell.angle_beta   90.00
_cell.angle_gamma   90.00
#
_symmetry.space_group_name_H-M   'P 1'
#
loop_
_entity.id
_entity.type
_entity.pdbx_description
1 polymer ?
#
loop_
_entity_poly.entity_id
_entity_poly.type
_entity_poly.pdbx_seq_one_letter_code
_entity_poly.pdbx_strand_id
1 'polypeptide(L)'
;MFTKIIKRGHRKVAKSDGGGSDYGYASSSRSSGSASTSNVVVNHASRGDVPSNSAQHQLSSAVLTAPPAPGTIENLSMFRDVPISERQNLFLRKLQICCFQFDFSDTLKMVKEKEIKKQTLIELVDFIQSGSSKITETNQEELIRMISVNIFRCLPPASHENTGSENMEPEEDEPYLEPSWPHLQLVYELLLRYVVSSDTDTKIAKRYIDHSFVLKLLDLFDSEDPREREYLKTILHRIYGKFMVHRPFIRKAINNIFYRFIYETERHSGIGELLEILGSIINGFALPMKEEHKLFLVRALIPLHKPKPIAMYHQQLSYCITQFVEKDYKLADTVIRGLLRYWPVTNCQKEVLFLGELEEVLEATQASEFQRCMVPLFRQIARCLNSSHFQVAERALFFWKNEHIVSLIAQNRNVILPIIFEALEKNIKFHWNPAVHGLTVNVQKMFMEMDVELFEECQRQCVEREARAEELEEQRELTWQRLTEASAQ
;
A
#
# COMPACT_ATOMS: atom_id res chain seq x y z
N MET A 1 19.32 5.79 -12.38
CA MET A 1 20.09 4.83 -13.21
C MET A 1 19.53 3.41 -13.05
N PHE A 2 18.38 3.09 -13.65
CA PHE A 2 17.94 1.69 -13.77
C PHE A 2 17.15 1.52 -15.07
N THR A 3 17.89 1.39 -16.16
CA THR A 3 17.43 0.76 -17.40
C THR A 3 18.35 -0.41 -17.67
N LYS A 4 17.76 -1.50 -18.19
CA LYS A 4 18.35 -2.80 -18.57
C LYS A 4 18.25 -3.86 -17.48
N ILE A 5 17.19 -4.68 -17.57
CA ILE A 5 17.26 -6.14 -17.77
C ILE A 5 15.86 -6.55 -18.28
N ILE A 6 15.69 -6.62 -19.60
CA ILE A 6 14.59 -7.38 -20.24
C ILE A 6 15.25 -8.27 -21.29
N LYS A 7 15.44 -9.55 -20.94
CA LYS A 7 15.74 -10.60 -21.90
C LYS A 7 14.42 -11.32 -22.22
N ARG A 8 13.92 -11.08 -23.44
CA ARG A 8 12.82 -11.80 -24.09
C ARG A 8 13.15 -13.31 -24.14
N GLY A 9 12.30 -14.13 -23.54
CA GLY A 9 12.24 -15.57 -23.79
C GLY A 9 11.16 -15.87 -24.82
N HIS A 10 11.54 -16.45 -25.96
CA HIS A 10 10.65 -16.98 -26.98
C HIS A 10 9.75 -18.09 -26.42
N ARG A 11 8.43 -18.00 -26.66
CA ARG A 11 7.48 -19.09 -26.42
C ARG A 11 7.20 -19.81 -27.74
N LYS A 12 7.57 -21.10 -27.80
CA LYS A 12 7.19 -22.02 -28.88
C LYS A 12 5.71 -22.39 -28.76
N VAL A 13 5.06 -22.44 -29.92
CA VAL A 13 3.71 -22.95 -30.17
C VAL A 13 3.65 -24.45 -29.88
N ALA A 14 2.60 -24.92 -29.22
CA ALA A 14 2.20 -26.33 -29.20
C ALA A 14 0.74 -26.45 -29.63
N LYS A 15 0.52 -27.47 -30.45
CA LYS A 15 -0.65 -27.78 -31.27
C LYS A 15 -1.81 -28.36 -30.45
N SER A 16 -3.00 -28.12 -31.00
CA SER A 16 -4.30 -28.72 -30.75
C SER A 16 -4.30 -30.25 -30.71
N ASP A 17 -5.10 -30.83 -29.83
CA ASP A 17 -5.89 -32.02 -30.14
C ASP A 17 -7.28 -31.89 -29.50
N GLY A 18 -8.29 -32.23 -30.30
CA GLY A 18 -9.70 -32.16 -29.95
C GLY A 18 -10.27 -33.51 -29.50
N GLY A 19 -11.48 -33.44 -28.94
CA GLY A 19 -12.34 -34.58 -28.64
C GLY A 19 -13.61 -34.09 -27.93
N GLY A 20 -14.77 -34.34 -28.54
CA GLY A 20 -16.11 -33.84 -28.17
C GLY A 20 -16.63 -34.34 -26.82
N SER A 21 -17.54 -33.60 -26.18
CA SER A 21 -19.01 -33.61 -26.35
C SER A 21 -19.67 -34.41 -25.23
N ASP A 22 -20.36 -33.74 -24.29
CA ASP A 22 -21.83 -33.79 -24.19
C ASP A 22 -22.41 -33.19 -22.88
N TYR A 23 -23.55 -32.51 -23.11
CA TYR A 23 -24.69 -32.11 -22.28
C TYR A 23 -24.69 -32.17 -20.74
N GLY A 24 -25.31 -31.13 -20.14
CA GLY A 24 -25.92 -31.25 -18.81
C GLY A 24 -26.29 -29.94 -18.11
N TYR A 25 -27.31 -29.23 -18.62
CA TYR A 25 -28.02 -28.17 -17.89
C TYR A 25 -28.92 -28.81 -16.79
N ALA A 26 -28.80 -28.38 -15.53
CA ALA A 26 -29.92 -28.37 -14.58
C ALA A 26 -29.67 -27.42 -13.41
N SER A 27 -30.60 -26.47 -13.27
CA SER A 27 -30.81 -25.56 -12.15
C SER A 27 -31.45 -26.28 -10.97
N SER A 28 -31.14 -25.88 -9.73
CA SER A 28 -32.02 -26.08 -8.57
C SER A 28 -31.82 -25.03 -7.48
N SER A 29 -32.94 -24.36 -7.22
CA SER A 29 -33.40 -23.50 -6.13
C SER A 29 -32.73 -23.50 -4.75
N ARG A 30 -32.59 -22.27 -4.23
CA ARG A 30 -33.11 -21.71 -2.94
C ARG A 30 -33.35 -22.68 -1.77
N SER A 31 -32.71 -22.36 -0.64
CA SER A 31 -33.34 -22.43 0.69
C SER A 31 -32.73 -21.38 1.62
N SER A 32 -33.60 -20.56 2.23
CA SER A 32 -33.26 -19.58 3.26
C SER A 32 -33.10 -20.23 4.63
N GLY A 33 -32.29 -19.62 5.49
CA GLY A 33 -32.09 -20.03 6.87
C GLY A 33 -31.45 -18.90 7.67
N SER A 34 -32.28 -18.21 8.44
CA SER A 34 -31.93 -17.15 9.41
C SER A 34 -31.72 -17.76 10.80
N ALA A 35 -31.13 -16.96 11.72
CA ALA A 35 -30.88 -17.16 13.15
C ALA A 35 -29.52 -17.81 13.50
N SER A 36 -28.73 -17.39 14.50
CA SER A 36 -28.95 -16.45 15.60
C SER A 36 -27.61 -15.91 16.12
N THR A 37 -27.63 -14.65 16.57
CA THR A 37 -26.56 -13.96 17.30
C THR A 37 -26.50 -14.40 18.76
N SER A 38 -25.35 -14.89 19.23
CA SER A 38 -25.11 -15.13 20.66
C SER A 38 -24.26 -14.01 21.26
N ASN A 39 -24.93 -13.17 22.05
CA ASN A 39 -24.34 -12.21 22.99
C ASN A 39 -23.65 -12.95 24.14
N VAL A 40 -22.44 -12.53 24.52
CA VAL A 40 -21.84 -12.87 25.82
C VAL A 40 -21.56 -11.58 26.57
N VAL A 41 -22.24 -11.46 27.71
CA VAL A 41 -22.31 -10.30 28.59
C VAL A 41 -21.08 -10.24 29.50
N VAL A 42 -20.56 -9.03 29.66
CA VAL A 42 -19.52 -8.62 30.61
C VAL A 42 -20.13 -8.50 32.00
N ASN A 43 -19.56 -9.19 33.00
CA ASN A 43 -19.91 -8.97 34.41
C ASN A 43 -18.78 -8.22 35.13
N HIS A 44 -19.06 -6.97 35.49
CA HIS A 44 -18.38 -6.21 36.54
C HIS A 44 -18.91 -6.63 37.92
N ALA A 45 -18.02 -6.83 38.90
CA ALA A 45 -18.36 -6.70 40.31
C ALA A 45 -17.18 -6.13 41.08
N SER A 46 -17.46 -5.13 41.92
CA SER A 46 -16.52 -4.28 42.63
C SER A 46 -16.38 -4.66 44.11
N ARG A 47 -15.20 -4.32 44.66
CA ARG A 47 -14.90 -3.86 46.03
C ARG A 47 -15.16 -4.77 47.25
N GLY A 48 -14.11 -4.93 48.07
CA GLY A 48 -14.18 -5.34 49.47
C GLY A 48 -12.80 -5.25 50.14
N ASP A 49 -12.76 -4.61 51.31
CA ASP A 49 -11.62 -4.07 52.06
C ASP A 49 -10.61 -5.07 52.68
N VAL A 50 -9.47 -4.49 53.08
CA VAL A 50 -8.28 -5.08 53.74
C VAL A 50 -8.60 -5.56 55.18
N PRO A 51 -7.91 -6.60 55.69
CA PRO A 51 -6.97 -6.33 56.78
C PRO A 51 -5.61 -7.06 56.65
N SER A 52 -4.59 -6.40 57.17
CA SER A 52 -3.20 -6.80 57.30
C SER A 52 -2.99 -8.03 58.19
N ASN A 53 -2.21 -9.02 57.75
CA ASN A 53 -1.05 -9.52 58.50
C ASN A 53 -0.13 -10.46 57.70
N SER A 54 1.13 -10.40 58.06
CA SER A 54 2.32 -10.99 57.47
C SER A 54 2.41 -12.51 57.50
N ALA A 55 2.74 -13.13 56.36
CA ALA A 55 3.58 -14.34 56.29
C ALA A 55 4.18 -14.47 54.88
N GLN A 56 5.51 -14.51 54.83
CA GLN A 56 6.31 -14.68 53.62
C GLN A 56 6.12 -16.08 53.03
N HIS A 57 5.80 -16.15 51.73
CA HIS A 57 6.12 -17.32 50.91
C HIS A 57 6.71 -16.86 49.58
N GLN A 58 7.95 -17.27 49.35
CA GLN A 58 8.73 -17.06 48.15
C GLN A 58 8.07 -17.73 46.94
N LEU A 59 7.85 -16.97 45.88
CA LEU A 59 7.71 -17.48 44.51
C LEU A 59 8.65 -16.68 43.61
N SER A 60 9.58 -17.41 43.04
CA SER A 60 10.64 -17.03 42.12
C SER A 60 10.11 -16.27 40.89
N SER A 61 10.42 -14.98 40.82
CA SER A 61 10.31 -14.18 39.60
C SER A 61 11.58 -14.36 38.78
N ALA A 62 11.39 -14.64 37.49
CA ALA A 62 12.47 -14.60 36.51
C ALA A 62 13.11 -13.20 36.52
N VAL A 63 14.43 -13.17 36.66
CA VAL A 63 15.24 -11.95 36.69
C VAL A 63 15.21 -11.33 35.29
N LEU A 64 14.51 -10.21 35.16
CA LEU A 64 14.83 -9.22 34.12
C LEU A 64 16.23 -8.69 34.46
N THR A 65 17.25 -9.11 33.71
CA THR A 65 18.61 -8.63 33.88
C THR A 65 18.63 -7.12 33.63
N ALA A 66 18.89 -6.36 34.69
CA ALA A 66 19.15 -4.93 34.62
C ALA A 66 20.35 -4.65 33.69
N PRO A 67 20.36 -3.52 32.94
CA PRO A 67 21.53 -3.12 32.19
C PRO A 67 22.72 -2.90 33.16
N PRO A 68 23.97 -3.14 32.74
CA PRO A 68 25.12 -2.90 33.60
C PRO A 68 25.21 -1.40 33.93
N ALA A 69 25.80 -1.06 35.08
CA ALA A 69 25.86 0.33 35.54
C ALA A 69 26.65 1.24 34.58
N PRO A 70 26.23 2.50 34.38
CA PRO A 70 26.96 3.46 33.54
C PRO A 70 28.23 3.90 34.28
N GLY A 71 29.40 3.44 33.81
CA GLY A 71 30.67 3.79 34.45
C GLY A 71 31.96 3.40 33.71
N THR A 72 31.95 2.37 32.87
CA THR A 72 33.16 1.96 32.13
C THR A 72 32.80 1.26 30.82
N ILE A 73 32.42 2.04 29.80
CA ILE A 73 32.46 1.51 28.43
C ILE A 73 33.94 1.43 28.04
N GLU A 74 34.51 0.24 28.19
CA GLU A 74 35.90 -0.03 27.84
C GLU A 74 36.10 0.07 26.32
N ASN A 75 37.13 0.77 25.89
CA ASN A 75 37.56 0.78 24.50
C ASN A 75 38.25 -0.56 24.19
N LEU A 76 37.54 -1.46 23.52
CA LEU A 76 38.03 -2.79 23.16
C LEU A 76 38.92 -2.75 21.90
N SER A 77 39.92 -3.63 21.83
CA SER A 77 40.83 -3.77 20.69
C SER A 77 40.09 -4.02 19.36
N MET A 78 40.74 -3.68 18.24
CA MET A 78 40.20 -3.93 16.91
C MET A 78 40.29 -5.42 16.55
N PHE A 79 39.36 -5.91 15.73
CA PHE A 79 39.38 -7.31 15.27
C PHE A 79 40.66 -7.71 14.51
N ARG A 80 41.34 -6.73 13.88
CA ARG A 80 42.58 -6.96 13.12
C ARG A 80 43.76 -7.30 14.02
N ASP A 81 43.75 -6.79 15.25
CA ASP A 81 44.88 -6.88 16.19
C ASP A 81 44.80 -8.13 17.08
N VAL A 82 43.74 -8.92 16.92
CA VAL A 82 43.43 -10.08 17.78
C VAL A 82 43.45 -11.38 16.97
N PRO A 83 44.04 -12.47 17.50
CA PRO A 83 44.04 -13.79 16.87
C PRO A 83 42.64 -14.31 16.56
N ILE A 84 42.49 -15.08 15.49
CA ILE A 84 41.18 -15.59 15.01
C ILE A 84 40.42 -16.36 16.10
N SER A 85 41.13 -17.08 16.98
CA SER A 85 40.57 -17.83 18.11
C SER A 85 39.87 -16.94 19.14
N GLU A 86 40.33 -15.71 19.34
CA GLU A 86 39.79 -14.78 20.33
C GLU A 86 38.72 -13.84 19.75
N ARG A 87 38.65 -13.72 18.41
CA ARG A 87 37.68 -12.85 17.72
C ARG A 87 36.23 -13.13 18.09
N GLN A 88 35.86 -14.39 18.33
CA GLN A 88 34.49 -14.75 18.72
C GLN A 88 34.13 -14.25 20.13
N ASN A 89 35.06 -14.29 21.08
CA ASN A 89 34.85 -13.74 22.43
C ASN A 89 34.86 -12.21 22.41
N LEU A 90 35.74 -11.61 21.61
CA LEU A 90 35.77 -10.16 21.40
C LEU A 90 34.46 -9.66 20.78
N PHE A 91 33.92 -10.39 19.80
CA PHE A 91 32.62 -10.10 19.19
C PHE A 91 31.51 -10.07 20.24
N LEU A 92 31.44 -11.08 21.11
CA LEU A 92 30.47 -11.12 22.21
C LEU A 92 30.58 -9.90 23.14
N ARG A 93 31.80 -9.53 23.57
CA ARG A 93 32.01 -8.36 24.42
C ARG A 93 31.61 -7.05 23.74
N LYS A 94 31.93 -6.90 22.45
CA LYS A 94 31.53 -5.72 21.66
C LYS A 94 30.00 -5.64 21.55
N LEU A 95 29.28 -6.75 21.38
CA LEU A 95 27.81 -6.77 21.39
C LEU A 95 27.22 -6.32 22.73
N GLN A 96 27.80 -6.75 23.85
CA GLN A 96 27.36 -6.34 25.19
C GLN A 96 27.50 -4.83 25.39
N ILE A 97 28.60 -4.22 24.92
CA ILE A 97 28.78 -2.76 24.92
C ILE A 97 27.73 -2.07 24.06
N CYS A 98 27.40 -2.62 22.89
CA CYS A 98 26.39 -2.03 22.01
C CYS A 98 24.96 -2.15 22.53
N CYS A 99 24.70 -2.91 23.59
CA CYS A 99 23.39 -2.98 24.25
C CYS A 99 23.07 -1.72 25.06
N PHE A 100 24.08 -0.94 25.45
CA PHE A 100 23.86 0.30 26.19
C PHE A 100 23.20 1.35 25.31
N GLN A 101 22.03 1.84 25.71
CA GLN A 101 21.34 2.94 25.04
C GLN A 101 21.86 4.28 25.57
N PHE A 102 22.01 5.24 24.66
CA PHE A 102 22.38 6.60 25.01
C PHE A 102 21.23 7.54 24.69
N ASP A 103 21.02 8.51 25.55
CA ASP A 103 20.11 9.62 25.28
C ASP A 103 20.78 10.62 24.32
N PHE A 104 20.12 10.86 23.19
CA PHE A 104 20.56 11.81 22.16
C PHE A 104 19.82 13.16 22.22
N SER A 105 18.91 13.34 23.19
CA SER A 105 18.25 14.63 23.46
C SER A 105 19.27 15.71 23.84
N ASP A 106 20.36 15.30 24.49
CA ASP A 106 21.53 16.15 24.79
C ASP A 106 22.78 15.58 24.10
N THR A 107 23.17 16.20 23.00
CA THR A 107 24.31 15.75 22.17
C THR A 107 25.66 15.96 22.86
N LEU A 108 25.75 16.79 23.90
CA LEU A 108 26.99 17.11 24.61
C LEU A 108 27.26 16.15 25.77
N LYS A 109 26.27 15.37 26.20
CA LYS A 109 26.46 14.33 27.22
C LYS A 109 27.03 13.05 26.62
N MET A 110 28.01 12.47 27.33
CA MET A 110 28.61 11.17 27.03
C MET A 110 29.16 11.07 25.59
N VAL A 111 29.76 12.14 25.08
CA VAL A 111 30.26 12.22 23.69
C VAL A 111 31.31 11.13 23.42
N LYS A 112 32.20 10.87 24.37
CA LYS A 112 33.26 9.86 24.23
C LYS A 112 32.65 8.46 24.12
N GLU A 113 31.71 8.14 25.00
CA GLU A 113 31.05 6.85 25.06
C GLU A 113 30.15 6.61 23.84
N LYS A 114 29.46 7.67 23.36
CA LYS A 114 28.70 7.65 22.10
C LYS A 114 29.60 7.34 20.91
N GLU A 115 30.78 7.94 20.82
CA GLU A 115 31.72 7.66 19.74
C GLU A 115 32.33 6.25 19.85
N ILE A 116 32.63 5.77 21.07
CA ILE A 116 33.09 4.38 21.28
C ILE A 116 32.05 3.38 20.79
N LYS A 117 30.77 3.55 21.14
CA LYS A 117 29.70 2.66 20.65
C LYS A 117 29.57 2.72 19.14
N LYS A 118 29.62 3.91 18.54
CA LYS A 118 29.56 4.09 17.08
C LYS A 118 30.71 3.35 16.38
N GLN A 119 31.94 3.55 16.83
CA GLN A 119 33.11 2.87 16.26
C GLN A 119 33.02 1.34 16.43
N THR A 120 32.54 0.89 17.59
CA THR A 120 32.29 -0.54 17.85
C THR A 120 31.24 -1.12 16.91
N LEU A 121 30.14 -0.40 16.66
CA LEU A 121 29.11 -0.81 15.70
C LEU A 121 29.65 -0.89 14.26
N ILE A 122 30.47 0.08 13.83
CA ILE A 122 31.13 0.06 12.52
C ILE A 122 31.99 -1.21 12.39
N GLU A 123 32.81 -1.52 13.40
CA GLU A 123 33.65 -2.72 13.39
C GLU A 123 32.83 -4.01 13.37
N LEU A 124 31.69 -4.06 14.05
CA LEU A 124 30.78 -5.20 14.00
C LEU A 124 30.17 -5.39 12.60
N VAL A 125 29.78 -4.30 11.95
CA VAL A 125 29.27 -4.33 10.56
C VAL A 125 30.35 -4.86 9.62
N ASP A 126 31.57 -4.33 9.70
CA ASP A 126 32.71 -4.76 8.88
C ASP A 126 33.03 -6.24 9.13
N PHE A 127 32.98 -6.69 10.39
CA PHE A 127 33.21 -8.08 10.75
C PHE A 127 32.21 -9.02 10.09
N ILE A 128 30.90 -8.73 10.19
CA ILE A 128 29.84 -9.54 9.55
C ILE A 128 29.97 -9.47 8.01
N GLN A 129 30.23 -8.29 7.45
CA GLN A 129 30.38 -8.11 6.02
C GLN A 129 31.57 -8.87 5.43
N SER A 130 32.68 -8.94 6.16
CA SER A 130 33.90 -9.59 5.68
C SER A 130 33.77 -11.11 5.50
N GLY A 131 32.78 -11.76 6.15
CA GLY A 131 32.64 -13.21 6.14
C GLY A 131 33.84 -13.96 6.76
N SER A 132 34.71 -13.26 7.48
CA SER A 132 36.01 -13.81 7.93
C SER A 132 35.88 -14.92 8.98
N SER A 133 34.72 -15.06 9.62
CA SER A 133 34.47 -16.08 10.64
C SER A 133 32.98 -16.43 10.71
N LYS A 134 32.67 -17.72 10.81
CA LYS A 134 31.29 -18.18 11.05
C LYS A 134 30.84 -17.73 12.45
N ILE A 135 29.68 -17.09 12.53
CA ILE A 135 29.10 -16.65 13.81
C ILE A 135 28.56 -17.89 14.54
N THR A 136 29.07 -18.14 15.74
CA THR A 136 28.59 -19.23 16.62
C THR A 136 27.14 -19.01 17.04
N GLU A 137 26.42 -20.08 17.41
CA GLU A 137 25.00 -19.98 17.80
C GLU A 137 24.77 -19.00 18.97
N THR A 138 25.62 -19.02 20.00
CA THR A 138 25.57 -18.09 21.14
C THR A 138 25.78 -16.64 20.70
N ASN A 139 26.70 -16.39 19.77
CA ASN A 139 26.94 -15.05 19.25
C ASN A 139 25.81 -14.55 18.36
N GLN A 140 25.05 -15.44 17.71
CA GLN A 140 23.85 -15.07 16.95
C GLN A 140 22.71 -14.65 17.88
N GLU A 141 22.49 -15.39 18.97
CA GLU A 141 21.48 -15.04 19.98
C GLU A 141 21.77 -13.65 20.56
N GLU A 142 23.01 -13.41 20.99
CA GLU A 142 23.42 -12.14 21.57
C GLU A 142 23.35 -10.99 20.55
N LEU A 143 23.67 -11.27 19.28
CA LEU A 143 23.56 -10.29 18.19
C LEU A 143 22.10 -9.85 18.00
N ILE A 144 21.17 -10.81 17.89
CA ILE A 144 19.75 -10.50 17.73
C ILE A 144 19.19 -9.81 18.98
N ARG A 145 19.64 -10.20 20.17
CA ARG A 145 19.28 -9.53 21.43
C ARG A 145 19.75 -8.06 21.43
N MET A 146 21.01 -7.81 21.05
CA MET A 146 21.57 -6.46 20.97
C MET A 146 20.80 -5.60 19.96
N ILE A 147 20.51 -6.14 18.77
CA ILE A 147 19.70 -5.47 17.76
C ILE A 147 18.31 -5.15 18.32
N SER A 148 17.64 -6.13 18.90
CA SER A 148 16.29 -6.01 19.46
C SER A 148 16.18 -4.92 20.52
N VAL A 149 17.16 -4.85 21.43
CA VAL A 149 17.22 -3.81 22.48
C VAL A 149 17.40 -2.42 21.89
N ASN A 150 18.09 -2.26 20.77
CA ASN A 150 18.30 -0.95 20.16
C ASN A 150 17.12 -0.50 19.28
N ILE A 151 16.54 -1.39 18.47
CA ILE A 151 15.51 -1.00 17.48
C ILE A 151 14.09 -1.01 18.03
N PHE A 152 13.73 -1.99 18.89
CA PHE A 152 12.36 -2.15 19.35
C PHE A 152 12.08 -1.20 20.51
N ARG A 153 11.44 -0.09 20.18
CA ARG A 153 11.03 0.97 21.09
C ARG A 153 9.60 1.40 20.79
N CYS A 154 8.98 2.08 21.75
CA CYS A 154 7.76 2.82 21.45
C CYS A 154 8.14 4.04 20.61
N LEU A 155 7.42 4.27 19.52
CA LEU A 155 7.59 5.48 18.70
C LEU A 155 7.11 6.70 19.51
N PRO A 156 7.72 7.87 19.31
CA PRO A 156 7.25 9.10 19.94
C PRO A 156 5.81 9.42 19.48
N PRO A 157 5.02 10.13 20.30
CA PRO A 157 3.68 10.58 19.89
C PRO A 157 3.76 11.42 18.62
N ALA A 158 2.90 11.13 17.66
CA ALA A 158 2.90 11.81 16.37
C ALA A 158 2.53 13.29 16.50
N SER A 159 2.97 14.13 15.56
CA SER A 159 2.71 15.59 15.54
C SER A 159 1.24 15.95 15.79
N HIS A 160 0.33 15.20 15.16
CA HIS A 160 -1.11 15.39 15.22
C HIS A 160 -1.73 15.02 16.58
N GLU A 161 -1.14 14.07 17.31
CA GLU A 161 -1.60 13.69 18.65
C GLU A 161 -1.29 14.81 19.65
N ASN A 162 -0.19 15.53 19.42
CA ASN A 162 0.25 16.64 20.26
C ASN A 162 -0.52 17.93 19.98
N THR A 163 -1.00 18.15 18.76
CA THR A 163 -1.69 19.39 18.35
C THR A 163 -3.22 19.30 18.43
N GLY A 164 -3.80 18.09 18.51
CA GLY A 164 -5.26 17.89 18.56
C GLY A 164 -5.99 18.32 17.29
N SER A 165 -5.26 18.63 16.20
CA SER A 165 -5.85 19.05 14.93
C SER A 165 -6.13 17.83 14.04
N GLU A 166 -7.41 17.58 13.76
CA GLU A 166 -7.83 16.54 12.82
C GLU A 166 -7.67 16.94 11.35
N ASN A 167 -7.39 18.23 11.08
CA ASN A 167 -7.53 18.84 9.75
C ASN A 167 -6.20 19.25 9.08
N MET A 168 -5.04 18.83 9.60
CA MET A 168 -3.77 19.12 8.92
C MET A 168 -3.58 18.19 7.73
N GLU A 169 -3.25 18.76 6.57
CA GLU A 169 -2.82 17.99 5.41
C GLU A 169 -1.44 17.37 5.74
N PRO A 170 -1.29 16.03 5.72
CA PRO A 170 -0.06 15.36 6.17
C PRO A 170 1.18 15.65 5.30
N GLU A 171 1.03 16.41 4.22
CA GLU A 171 2.13 16.85 3.36
C GLU A 171 2.90 18.07 3.92
N GLU A 172 2.31 18.82 4.87
CA GLU A 172 2.92 20.06 5.39
C GLU A 172 3.70 19.88 6.71
N ASP A 173 3.58 18.73 7.38
CA ASP A 173 4.25 18.47 8.66
C ASP A 173 5.74 18.12 8.45
N GLU A 174 6.63 18.83 9.14
CA GLU A 174 8.05 18.48 9.18
C GLU A 174 8.23 17.13 9.88
N PRO A 175 8.79 16.10 9.21
CA PRO A 175 8.84 14.75 9.77
C PRO A 175 9.77 14.71 10.98
N TYR A 176 9.34 14.03 12.05
CA TYR A 176 10.21 13.78 13.19
C TYR A 176 11.43 12.93 12.76
N LEU A 177 12.62 13.50 12.88
CA LEU A 177 13.88 12.81 12.63
C LEU A 177 14.43 12.23 13.93
N GLU A 178 14.72 10.93 13.93
CA GLU A 178 15.19 10.22 15.12
C GLU A 178 16.58 10.72 15.56
N PRO A 179 16.73 11.31 16.77
CA PRO A 179 18.01 11.86 17.23
C PRO A 179 19.11 10.81 17.39
N SER A 180 18.74 9.57 17.72
CA SER A 180 19.68 8.45 17.89
C SER A 180 20.12 7.79 16.57
N TRP A 181 19.75 8.38 15.43
CA TRP A 181 20.06 7.88 14.08
C TRP A 181 21.53 7.48 13.84
N PRO A 182 22.56 8.21 14.33
CA PRO A 182 23.96 7.81 14.12
C PRO A 182 24.31 6.42 14.67
N HIS A 183 23.60 5.95 15.70
CA HIS A 183 23.72 4.59 16.21
C HIS A 183 22.72 3.66 15.53
N LEU A 184 21.46 4.06 15.41
CA LEU A 184 20.40 3.21 14.84
C LEU A 184 20.68 2.82 13.39
N GLN A 185 21.21 3.72 12.57
CA GLN A 185 21.61 3.42 11.19
C GLN A 185 22.55 2.21 11.15
N LEU A 186 23.56 2.16 12.04
CA LEU A 186 24.53 1.07 12.08
C LEU A 186 23.91 -0.22 12.62
N VAL A 187 22.96 -0.13 13.55
CA VAL A 187 22.22 -1.30 14.05
C VAL A 187 21.33 -1.90 12.95
N TYR A 188 20.64 -1.06 12.17
CA TYR A 188 19.86 -1.50 11.01
C TYR A 188 20.75 -2.10 9.92
N GLU A 189 21.89 -1.47 9.63
CA GLU A 189 22.89 -2.01 8.71
C GLU A 189 23.36 -3.39 9.18
N LEU A 190 23.65 -3.55 10.47
CA LEU A 190 24.06 -4.82 11.06
C LEU A 190 22.99 -5.91 10.90
N LEU A 191 21.72 -5.58 11.18
CA LEU A 191 20.59 -6.49 10.96
C LEU A 191 20.45 -6.87 9.48
N LEU A 192 20.57 -5.89 8.57
CA LEU A 192 20.53 -6.13 7.14
C LEU A 192 21.66 -7.07 6.69
N ARG A 193 22.90 -6.84 7.14
CA ARG A 193 24.04 -7.71 6.81
C ARG A 193 23.87 -9.11 7.38
N TYR A 194 23.35 -9.24 8.59
CA TYR A 194 23.02 -10.55 9.17
C TYR A 194 21.98 -11.30 8.33
N VAL A 195 20.87 -10.63 7.95
CA VAL A 195 19.81 -11.26 7.15
C VAL A 195 20.30 -11.60 5.74
N VAL A 196 21.14 -10.78 5.11
CA VAL A 196 21.65 -11.03 3.76
C VAL A 196 22.80 -12.05 3.72
N SER A 197 23.55 -12.20 4.82
CA SER A 197 24.72 -13.08 4.89
C SER A 197 24.41 -14.53 4.46
N SER A 198 25.23 -15.07 3.56
CA SER A 198 25.17 -16.46 3.10
C SER A 198 25.61 -17.46 4.16
N ASP A 199 26.43 -17.02 5.11
CA ASP A 199 26.97 -17.89 6.17
C ASP A 199 25.97 -18.15 7.29
N THR A 200 24.84 -17.43 7.29
CA THR A 200 23.78 -17.56 8.28
C THR A 200 22.88 -18.75 7.94
N ASP A 201 22.96 -19.82 8.73
CA ASP A 201 22.07 -20.97 8.60
C ASP A 201 20.61 -20.58 8.92
N THR A 202 19.77 -20.59 7.89
CA THR A 202 18.33 -20.29 7.99
C THR A 202 17.58 -21.17 9.00
N LYS A 203 18.05 -22.40 9.26
CA LYS A 203 17.43 -23.31 10.24
C LYS A 203 17.68 -22.86 11.68
N ILE A 204 18.82 -22.22 11.92
CA ILE A 204 19.20 -21.68 13.22
C ILE A 204 18.61 -20.28 13.39
N ALA A 205 18.80 -19.40 12.41
CA ALA A 205 18.37 -18.00 12.46
C ALA A 205 16.86 -17.82 12.66
N LYS A 206 16.02 -18.73 12.12
CA LYS A 206 14.57 -18.70 12.32
C LYS A 206 14.12 -18.90 13.78
N ARG A 207 15.03 -19.38 14.67
CA ARG A 207 14.75 -19.49 16.11
C ARG A 207 14.78 -18.12 16.80
N TYR A 208 15.55 -17.18 16.24
CA TYR A 208 15.75 -15.84 16.79
C TYR A 208 14.92 -14.79 16.05
N ILE A 209 14.76 -14.93 14.73
CA ILE A 209 13.81 -14.16 13.93
C ILE A 209 12.49 -14.93 13.94
N ASP A 210 11.72 -14.80 15.01
CA ASP A 210 10.42 -15.45 15.15
C ASP A 210 9.26 -14.51 14.76
N HIS A 211 8.01 -14.96 14.95
CA HIS A 211 6.85 -14.11 14.66
C HIS A 211 6.77 -12.88 15.56
N SER A 212 7.25 -12.96 16.80
CA SER A 212 7.28 -11.81 17.71
C SER A 212 8.27 -10.75 17.21
N PHE A 213 9.46 -11.16 16.77
CA PHE A 213 10.45 -10.28 16.17
C PHE A 213 9.89 -9.58 14.93
N VAL A 214 9.26 -10.34 14.03
CA VAL A 214 8.67 -9.80 12.80
C VAL A 214 7.53 -8.83 13.09
N LEU A 215 6.70 -9.10 14.10
CA LEU A 215 5.61 -8.21 14.49
C LEU A 215 6.15 -6.87 15.01
N LYS A 216 7.12 -6.90 15.94
CA LYS A 216 7.76 -5.68 16.46
C LYS A 216 8.49 -4.91 15.36
N LEU A 217 9.07 -5.60 14.37
CA LEU A 217 9.68 -4.97 13.21
C LEU A 217 8.64 -4.26 12.33
N LEU A 218 7.45 -4.86 12.18
CA LEU A 218 6.33 -4.26 11.45
C LEU A 218 5.77 -3.03 12.17
N ASP A 219 5.69 -3.04 13.50
CA ASP A 219 5.21 -1.89 14.29
C ASP A 219 6.09 -0.63 14.06
N LEU A 220 7.38 -0.81 13.76
CA LEU A 220 8.30 0.30 13.47
C LEU A 220 8.07 0.97 12.10
N PHE A 221 7.27 0.38 11.20
CA PHE A 221 6.93 1.03 9.93
C PHE A 221 6.11 2.31 10.12
N ASP A 222 5.54 2.52 11.29
CA ASP A 222 4.83 3.75 11.63
C ASP A 222 5.78 4.90 12.03
N SER A 223 7.10 4.68 12.02
CA SER A 223 8.10 5.73 12.27
C SER A 223 7.94 6.88 11.26
N GLU A 224 7.94 8.13 11.75
CA GLU A 224 7.89 9.33 10.91
C GLU A 224 9.21 9.54 10.12
N ASP A 225 10.31 8.94 10.57
CA ASP A 225 11.62 9.07 9.92
C ASP A 225 11.70 8.20 8.64
N PRO A 226 11.75 8.79 7.43
CA PRO A 226 11.79 8.03 6.17
C PRO A 226 13.05 7.18 6.04
N ARG A 227 14.15 7.55 6.71
CA ARG A 227 15.41 6.80 6.67
C ARG A 227 15.27 5.47 7.39
N GLU A 228 14.54 5.46 8.51
CA GLU A 228 14.22 4.24 9.26
C GLU A 228 13.32 3.31 8.43
N ARG A 229 12.26 3.88 7.83
CA ARG A 229 11.34 3.11 6.98
C ARG A 229 12.03 2.46 5.78
N GLU A 230 13.01 3.12 5.16
CA GLU A 230 13.76 2.54 4.04
C GLU A 230 14.59 1.30 4.43
N TYR A 231 15.20 1.32 5.62
CA TYR A 231 15.89 0.17 6.18
C TYR A 231 14.92 -0.96 6.52
N LEU A 232 13.82 -0.64 7.22
CA LEU A 232 12.77 -1.59 7.55
C LEU A 232 12.21 -2.27 6.31
N LYS A 233 11.94 -1.50 5.25
CA LYS A 233 11.48 -2.00 3.95
C LYS A 233 12.42 -3.04 3.38
N THR A 234 13.71 -2.69 3.31
CA THR A 234 14.74 -3.57 2.76
C THR A 234 14.90 -4.83 3.60
N ILE A 235 14.97 -4.69 4.93
CA ILE A 235 15.15 -5.82 5.85
C ILE A 235 13.94 -6.76 5.80
N LEU A 236 12.72 -6.24 5.88
CA LEU A 236 11.50 -7.05 5.84
C LEU A 236 11.38 -7.79 4.50
N HIS A 237 11.70 -7.15 3.38
CA HIS A 237 11.73 -7.82 2.07
C HIS A 237 12.74 -8.98 2.04
N ARG A 238 13.95 -8.79 2.59
CA ARG A 238 14.96 -9.86 2.69
C ARG A 238 14.51 -10.99 3.62
N ILE A 239 13.87 -10.68 4.75
CA ILE A 239 13.29 -11.67 5.66
C ILE A 239 12.22 -12.49 4.93
N TYR A 240 11.30 -11.84 4.22
CA TYR A 240 10.24 -12.50 3.44
C TYR A 240 10.82 -13.44 2.36
N GLY A 241 11.85 -12.99 1.65
CA GLY A 241 12.54 -13.76 0.63
C GLY A 241 13.23 -15.00 1.20
N LYS A 242 14.07 -14.81 2.23
CA LYS A 242 14.95 -15.84 2.82
C LYS A 242 14.20 -16.83 3.70
N PHE A 243 13.26 -16.38 4.54
CA PHE A 243 12.55 -17.20 5.51
C PHE A 243 11.13 -17.51 5.05
N MET A 244 10.98 -18.55 4.21
CA MET A 244 9.68 -18.94 3.65
C MET A 244 8.62 -19.23 4.71
N VAL A 245 9.03 -19.68 5.90
CA VAL A 245 8.14 -19.99 7.03
C VAL A 245 7.36 -18.77 7.54
N HIS A 246 7.90 -17.56 7.41
CA HIS A 246 7.25 -16.33 7.89
C HIS A 246 6.33 -15.69 6.85
N ARG A 247 6.37 -16.13 5.59
CA ARG A 247 5.58 -15.50 4.51
C ARG A 247 4.08 -15.44 4.79
N PRO A 248 3.41 -16.49 5.30
CA PRO A 248 1.99 -16.40 5.64
C PRO A 248 1.73 -15.41 6.77
N PHE A 249 2.60 -15.39 7.80
CA PHE A 249 2.48 -14.49 8.94
C PHE A 249 2.67 -13.03 8.53
N ILE A 250 3.72 -12.71 7.76
CA ILE A 250 4.00 -11.35 7.26
C ILE A 250 2.81 -10.83 6.45
N ARG A 251 2.29 -11.61 5.49
CA ARG A 251 1.12 -11.22 4.70
C ARG A 251 -0.10 -10.93 5.59
N LYS A 252 -0.36 -11.79 6.57
CA LYS A 252 -1.47 -11.60 7.51
C LYS A 252 -1.29 -10.34 8.38
N ALA A 253 -0.08 -10.09 8.87
CA ALA A 253 0.22 -8.93 9.69
C ALA A 253 0.09 -7.62 8.90
N ILE A 254 0.63 -7.56 7.67
CA ILE A 254 0.46 -6.40 6.78
C ILE A 254 -1.02 -6.16 6.46
N ASN A 255 -1.81 -7.23 6.22
CA ASN A 255 -3.25 -7.08 6.02
C ASN A 255 -3.96 -6.47 7.22
N ASN A 256 -3.58 -6.85 8.44
CA ASN A 256 -4.15 -6.28 9.66
C ASN A 256 -3.80 -4.79 9.79
N ILE A 257 -2.56 -4.40 9.45
CA ILE A 257 -2.15 -2.99 9.41
C ILE A 257 -3.01 -2.22 8.41
N PHE A 258 -3.21 -2.76 7.20
CA PHE A 258 -4.08 -2.13 6.21
C PHE A 258 -5.53 -2.03 6.68
N TYR A 259 -6.09 -3.06 7.33
CA TYR A 259 -7.45 -2.97 7.85
C TYR A 259 -7.60 -1.90 8.93
N ARG A 260 -6.65 -1.82 9.87
CA ARG A 260 -6.63 -0.76 10.88
C ARG A 260 -6.51 0.62 10.24
N PHE A 261 -5.63 0.77 9.25
CA PHE A 261 -5.48 2.02 8.51
C PHE A 261 -6.76 2.42 7.75
N ILE A 262 -7.40 1.50 7.02
CA ILE A 262 -8.57 1.82 6.16
C ILE A 262 -9.84 2.10 6.97
N TYR A 263 -10.03 1.39 8.09
CA TYR A 263 -11.31 1.36 8.80
C TYR A 263 -11.30 2.00 10.18
N GLU A 264 -10.12 2.21 10.80
CA GLU A 264 -10.02 2.71 12.17
C GLU A 264 -9.30 4.05 12.25
N THR A 265 -8.05 4.12 11.76
CA THR A 265 -7.18 5.27 12.06
C THR A 265 -7.02 6.26 10.91
N GLU A 266 -7.08 5.81 9.65
CA GLU A 266 -6.70 6.57 8.45
C GLU A 266 -5.31 7.25 8.55
N ARG A 267 -4.46 6.75 9.47
CA ARG A 267 -3.13 7.28 9.78
C ARG A 267 -2.16 6.12 9.97
N HIS A 268 -1.09 6.13 9.17
CA HIS A 268 0.05 5.24 9.28
C HIS A 268 1.16 5.70 8.30
N SER A 269 2.38 5.93 8.78
CA SER A 269 3.46 6.53 7.95
C SER A 269 4.04 5.59 6.90
N GLY A 270 4.06 4.27 7.17
CA GLY A 270 4.73 3.27 6.34
C GLY A 270 3.89 2.55 5.28
N ILE A 271 2.72 3.07 4.89
CA ILE A 271 1.84 2.37 3.93
C ILE A 271 2.51 2.21 2.56
N GLY A 272 3.20 3.26 2.08
CA GLY A 272 3.92 3.23 0.81
C GLY A 272 5.01 2.15 0.77
N GLU A 273 5.86 2.10 1.78
CA GLU A 273 6.96 1.13 1.88
C GLU A 273 6.44 -0.31 1.99
N LEU A 274 5.36 -0.54 2.74
CA LEU A 274 4.70 -1.85 2.80
C LEU A 274 4.14 -2.27 1.42
N LEU A 275 3.57 -1.33 0.67
CA LEU A 275 3.10 -1.56 -0.70
C LEU A 275 4.24 -1.86 -1.67
N GLU A 276 5.41 -1.24 -1.56
CA GLU A 276 6.57 -1.59 -2.40
C GLU A 276 7.01 -3.04 -2.21
N ILE A 277 7.06 -3.50 -0.96
CA ILE A 277 7.36 -4.89 -0.64
C ILE A 277 6.30 -5.81 -1.24
N LEU A 278 5.03 -5.46 -1.06
CA LEU A 278 3.92 -6.24 -1.62
C LEU A 278 3.95 -6.27 -3.15
N GLY A 279 4.30 -5.18 -3.83
CA GLY A 279 4.48 -5.13 -5.28
C GLY A 279 5.50 -6.17 -5.76
N SER A 280 6.64 -6.26 -5.09
CA SER A 280 7.65 -7.30 -5.37
C SER A 280 7.11 -8.72 -5.11
N ILE A 281 6.35 -8.90 -4.02
CA ILE A 281 5.72 -10.18 -3.66
C ILE A 281 4.68 -10.61 -4.71
N ILE A 282 3.84 -9.68 -5.18
CA ILE A 282 2.78 -9.92 -6.18
C ILE A 282 3.40 -10.35 -7.50
N ASN A 283 4.49 -9.70 -7.92
CA ASN A 283 5.20 -10.11 -9.13
C ASN A 283 5.76 -11.56 -9.01
N GLY A 284 6.06 -12.02 -7.80
CA GLY A 284 6.49 -13.39 -7.52
C GLY A 284 5.38 -14.44 -7.43
N PHE A 285 4.09 -14.08 -7.59
CA PHE A 285 3.00 -15.05 -7.49
C PHE A 285 3.02 -16.08 -8.62
N ALA A 286 2.77 -17.34 -8.25
CA ALA A 286 2.61 -18.43 -9.19
C ALA A 286 1.22 -18.37 -9.85
N LEU A 287 1.16 -18.78 -11.11
CA LEU A 287 -0.09 -18.96 -11.85
C LEU A 287 -0.50 -20.44 -11.85
N PRO A 288 -1.79 -20.78 -11.67
CA PRO A 288 -2.90 -19.87 -11.41
C PRO A 288 -2.82 -19.22 -10.01
N MET A 289 -3.28 -17.97 -9.89
CA MET A 289 -3.26 -17.24 -8.63
C MET A 289 -4.16 -17.91 -7.59
N LYS A 290 -3.66 -18.06 -6.36
CA LYS A 290 -4.45 -18.58 -5.25
C LYS A 290 -5.58 -17.62 -4.86
N GLU A 291 -6.67 -18.20 -4.36
CA GLU A 291 -7.85 -17.44 -3.93
C GLU A 291 -7.54 -16.44 -2.80
N GLU A 292 -6.63 -16.78 -1.89
CA GLU A 292 -6.19 -15.86 -0.83
C GLU A 292 -5.61 -14.54 -1.39
N HIS A 293 -4.95 -14.58 -2.55
CA HIS A 293 -4.38 -13.39 -3.19
C HIS A 293 -5.47 -12.55 -3.88
N LYS A 294 -6.47 -13.20 -4.47
CA LYS A 294 -7.64 -12.52 -5.05
C LYS A 294 -8.47 -11.83 -3.98
N LEU A 295 -8.67 -12.49 -2.84
CA LEU A 295 -9.33 -11.89 -1.68
C LEU A 295 -8.52 -10.71 -1.11
N PHE A 296 -7.19 -10.81 -1.11
CA PHE A 296 -6.34 -9.70 -0.69
C PHE A 296 -6.49 -8.46 -1.59
N LEU A 297 -6.53 -8.63 -2.92
CA LEU A 297 -6.81 -7.56 -3.86
C LEU A 297 -8.16 -6.88 -3.54
N VAL A 298 -9.23 -7.67 -3.43
CA VAL A 298 -10.60 -7.14 -3.27
C VAL A 298 -10.85 -6.54 -1.89
N ARG A 299 -10.29 -7.10 -0.83
CA ARG A 299 -10.58 -6.70 0.56
C ARG A 299 -9.62 -5.70 1.15
N ALA A 300 -8.37 -5.67 0.68
CA ALA A 300 -7.34 -4.78 1.22
C ALA A 300 -6.89 -3.74 0.18
N LEU A 301 -6.38 -4.16 -0.98
CA LEU A 301 -5.79 -3.21 -1.95
C LEU A 301 -6.81 -2.26 -2.57
N ILE A 302 -7.95 -2.76 -3.07
CA ILE A 302 -8.98 -1.87 -3.64
C ILE A 302 -9.51 -0.89 -2.57
N PRO A 303 -9.83 -1.29 -1.33
CA PRO A 303 -10.24 -0.35 -0.30
C PRO A 303 -9.16 0.63 0.19
N LEU A 304 -7.86 0.41 -0.06
CA LEU A 304 -6.80 1.40 0.21
C LEU A 304 -6.95 2.70 -0.61
N HIS A 305 -7.82 2.72 -1.61
CA HIS A 305 -8.17 3.94 -2.32
C HIS A 305 -9.14 4.84 -1.54
N LYS A 306 -9.74 4.35 -0.43
CA LYS A 306 -10.72 5.10 0.36
C LYS A 306 -10.10 6.23 1.20
N PRO A 307 -9.01 6.03 1.97
CA PRO A 307 -8.46 7.06 2.86
C PRO A 307 -8.09 8.36 2.14
N LYS A 308 -8.13 9.48 2.87
CA LYS A 308 -7.79 10.82 2.33
C LYS A 308 -6.32 10.96 1.89
N PRO A 309 -5.31 10.51 2.65
CA PRO A 309 -3.90 10.76 2.33
C PRO A 309 -3.33 9.80 1.26
N ILE A 310 -4.13 9.48 0.23
CA ILE A 310 -3.77 8.54 -0.82
C ILE A 310 -2.54 8.99 -1.62
N ALA A 311 -2.33 10.30 -1.78
CA ALA A 311 -1.22 10.86 -2.54
C ALA A 311 0.15 10.33 -2.09
N MET A 312 0.32 10.08 -0.79
CA MET A 312 1.58 9.59 -0.20
C MET A 312 1.97 8.17 -0.63
N TYR A 313 1.01 7.34 -1.02
CA TYR A 313 1.24 5.92 -1.35
C TYR A 313 0.58 5.47 -2.67
N HIS A 314 -0.04 6.39 -3.41
CA HIS A 314 -0.81 6.07 -4.62
C HIS A 314 0.03 5.39 -5.68
N GLN A 315 1.27 5.86 -5.92
CA GLN A 315 2.14 5.29 -6.95
C GLN A 315 2.43 3.80 -6.67
N GLN A 316 2.73 3.47 -5.42
CA GLN A 316 2.99 2.11 -4.96
C GLN A 316 1.74 1.24 -5.03
N LEU A 317 0.57 1.82 -4.72
CA LEU A 317 -0.72 1.15 -4.83
C LEU A 317 -1.09 0.85 -6.28
N SER A 318 -1.02 1.84 -7.18
CA SER A 318 -1.24 1.69 -8.62
C SER A 318 -0.35 0.59 -9.20
N TYR A 319 0.93 0.59 -8.83
CA TYR A 319 1.85 -0.48 -9.23
C TYR A 319 1.35 -1.87 -8.78
N CYS A 320 0.92 -2.02 -7.52
CA CYS A 320 0.37 -3.28 -7.03
C CYS A 320 -0.88 -3.71 -7.80
N ILE A 321 -1.81 -2.79 -8.05
CA ILE A 321 -3.06 -3.05 -8.77
C ILE A 321 -2.78 -3.49 -10.21
N THR A 322 -1.94 -2.74 -10.94
CA THR A 322 -1.55 -3.07 -12.32
C THR A 322 -0.84 -4.42 -12.38
N GLN A 323 0.05 -4.74 -11.43
CA GLN A 323 0.70 -6.05 -11.36
C GLN A 323 -0.30 -7.21 -11.17
N PHE A 324 -1.38 -7.02 -10.40
CA PHE A 324 -2.43 -8.03 -10.28
C PHE A 324 -3.14 -8.30 -11.62
N VAL A 325 -3.45 -7.24 -12.36
CA VAL A 325 -4.12 -7.34 -13.67
C VAL A 325 -3.19 -7.95 -14.72
N GLU A 326 -1.90 -7.60 -14.73
CA GLU A 326 -0.90 -8.20 -15.62
C GLU A 326 -0.74 -9.71 -15.39
N LYS A 327 -0.86 -10.18 -14.12
CA LYS A 327 -0.76 -11.60 -13.78
C LYS A 327 -2.01 -12.39 -14.16
N ASP A 328 -3.20 -11.83 -13.94
CA ASP A 328 -4.49 -12.45 -14.27
C ASP A 328 -5.45 -11.37 -14.80
N TYR A 329 -5.48 -11.20 -16.14
CA TYR A 329 -6.25 -10.16 -16.82
C TYR A 329 -7.75 -10.21 -16.50
N LYS A 330 -8.28 -11.35 -16.06
CA LYS A 330 -9.69 -11.52 -15.65
C LYS A 330 -10.05 -10.67 -14.42
N LEU A 331 -9.05 -10.20 -13.68
CA LEU A 331 -9.24 -9.31 -12.53
C LEU A 331 -9.52 -7.86 -12.94
N ALA A 332 -9.29 -7.47 -14.21
CA ALA A 332 -9.49 -6.10 -14.69
C ALA A 332 -10.91 -5.57 -14.41
N ASP A 333 -11.96 -6.34 -14.73
CA ASP A 333 -13.35 -5.94 -14.46
C ASP A 333 -13.60 -5.70 -12.96
N THR A 334 -13.02 -6.52 -12.09
CA THR A 334 -13.15 -6.38 -10.64
C THR A 334 -12.43 -5.13 -10.12
N VAL A 335 -11.22 -4.86 -10.63
CA VAL A 335 -10.44 -3.67 -10.28
C VAL A 335 -11.14 -2.40 -10.73
N ILE A 336 -11.53 -2.31 -12.01
CA ILE A 336 -12.17 -1.12 -12.59
C ILE A 336 -13.48 -0.81 -11.83
N ARG A 337 -14.31 -1.82 -11.58
CA ARG A 337 -15.53 -1.62 -10.77
C ARG A 337 -15.23 -1.22 -9.33
N GLY A 338 -14.14 -1.71 -8.76
CA GLY A 338 -13.64 -1.32 -7.44
C GLY A 338 -13.26 0.15 -7.37
N LEU A 339 -12.49 0.64 -8.35
CA LEU A 339 -12.10 2.05 -8.47
C LEU A 339 -13.33 2.94 -8.66
N LEU A 340 -14.25 2.55 -9.56
CA LEU A 340 -15.50 3.29 -9.79
C LEU A 340 -16.39 3.36 -8.54
N ARG A 341 -16.36 2.33 -7.69
CA ARG A 341 -17.11 2.32 -6.42
C ARG A 341 -16.58 3.36 -5.42
N TYR A 342 -15.28 3.58 -5.40
CA TYR A 342 -14.63 4.53 -4.49
C TYR A 342 -14.26 5.85 -5.16
N TRP A 343 -14.90 6.16 -6.29
CA TRP A 343 -14.58 7.34 -7.07
C TRP A 343 -14.71 8.62 -6.22
N PRO A 344 -13.67 9.46 -6.15
CA PRO A 344 -13.69 10.69 -5.36
C PRO A 344 -14.63 11.72 -6.00
N VAL A 345 -15.51 12.30 -5.18
CA VAL A 345 -16.46 13.35 -5.63
C VAL A 345 -16.19 14.72 -5.00
N THR A 346 -15.37 14.78 -3.96
CA THR A 346 -15.04 16.01 -3.20
C THR A 346 -13.57 16.41 -3.27
N ASN A 347 -12.70 15.59 -3.87
CA ASN A 347 -11.26 15.84 -3.94
C ASN A 347 -10.76 15.66 -5.38
N CYS A 348 -10.48 16.78 -6.04
CA CYS A 348 -10.07 16.82 -7.46
C CYS A 348 -8.68 16.23 -7.68
N GLN A 349 -7.73 16.42 -6.74
CA GLN A 349 -6.41 15.83 -6.84
C GLN A 349 -6.48 14.30 -6.82
N LYS A 350 -7.30 13.76 -5.90
CA LYS A 350 -7.58 12.32 -5.83
C LYS A 350 -8.27 11.80 -7.08
N GLU A 351 -9.15 12.59 -7.70
CA GLU A 351 -9.78 12.24 -8.98
C GLU A 351 -8.76 12.14 -10.11
N VAL A 352 -7.80 13.06 -10.17
CA VAL A 352 -6.68 13.00 -11.12
C VAL A 352 -5.81 11.75 -10.91
N LEU A 353 -5.55 11.37 -9.66
CA LEU A 353 -4.82 10.13 -9.33
C LEU A 353 -5.57 8.89 -9.82
N PHE A 354 -6.89 8.80 -9.55
CA PHE A 354 -7.74 7.70 -10.01
C PHE A 354 -7.79 7.60 -11.54
N LEU A 355 -7.89 8.73 -12.24
CA LEU A 355 -7.82 8.74 -13.71
C LEU A 355 -6.46 8.23 -14.21
N GLY A 356 -5.38 8.57 -13.51
CA GLY A 356 -4.04 8.08 -13.83
C GLY A 356 -3.90 6.56 -13.67
N GLU A 357 -4.29 6.02 -12.53
CA GLU A 357 -4.28 4.58 -12.28
C GLU A 357 -5.20 3.83 -13.26
N LEU A 358 -6.39 4.38 -13.52
CA LEU A 358 -7.34 3.78 -14.45
C LEU A 358 -6.76 3.67 -15.87
N GLU A 359 -5.96 4.64 -16.33
CA GLU A 359 -5.24 4.55 -17.59
C GLU A 359 -4.26 3.36 -17.60
N GLU A 360 -3.45 3.20 -16.55
CA GLU A 360 -2.50 2.09 -16.41
C GLU A 360 -3.21 0.72 -16.38
N VAL A 361 -4.33 0.63 -15.68
CA VAL A 361 -5.14 -0.59 -15.63
C VAL A 361 -5.75 -0.92 -17.00
N LEU A 362 -6.23 0.10 -17.73
CA LEU A 362 -6.79 -0.09 -19.07
C LEU A 362 -5.74 -0.54 -20.09
N GLU A 363 -4.49 -0.06 -19.96
CA GLU A 363 -3.35 -0.53 -20.77
C GLU A 363 -3.14 -2.05 -20.64
N ALA A 364 -3.30 -2.60 -19.44
CA ALA A 364 -3.18 -4.03 -19.17
C ALA A 364 -4.46 -4.83 -19.47
N THR A 365 -5.57 -4.17 -19.84
CA THR A 365 -6.89 -4.81 -19.99
C THR A 365 -7.09 -5.37 -21.41
N GLN A 366 -7.66 -6.58 -21.48
CA GLN A 366 -8.04 -7.22 -22.75
C GLN A 366 -9.46 -6.84 -23.17
N ALA A 367 -9.74 -6.89 -24.48
CA ALA A 367 -11.03 -6.50 -25.06
C ALA A 367 -12.25 -7.19 -24.43
N SER A 368 -12.14 -8.48 -24.08
CA SER A 368 -13.24 -9.24 -23.46
C SER A 368 -13.62 -8.74 -22.07
N GLU A 369 -12.63 -8.38 -21.24
CA GLU A 369 -12.88 -7.84 -19.90
C GLU A 369 -13.29 -6.37 -19.95
N PHE A 370 -12.74 -5.61 -20.90
CA PHE A 370 -13.16 -4.23 -21.16
C PHE A 370 -14.66 -4.14 -21.47
N GLN A 371 -15.18 -5.02 -22.34
CA GLN A 371 -16.61 -5.05 -22.68
C GLN A 371 -17.53 -5.22 -21.47
N ARG A 372 -17.05 -5.89 -20.40
CA ARG A 372 -17.84 -6.12 -19.19
C ARG A 372 -17.98 -4.86 -18.35
N CYS A 373 -17.03 -3.92 -18.42
CA CYS A 373 -16.99 -2.72 -17.59
C CYS A 373 -17.09 -1.39 -18.37
N MET A 374 -17.04 -1.40 -19.70
CA MET A 374 -16.98 -0.18 -20.52
C MET A 374 -18.16 0.77 -20.29
N VAL A 375 -19.38 0.27 -20.08
CA VAL A 375 -20.57 1.13 -19.91
C VAL A 375 -20.49 1.96 -18.61
N PRO A 376 -20.33 1.36 -17.41
CA PRO A 376 -20.18 2.15 -16.19
C PRO A 376 -18.91 3.00 -16.19
N LEU A 377 -17.81 2.51 -16.79
CA LEU A 377 -16.56 3.25 -16.96
C LEU A 377 -16.75 4.55 -17.74
N PHE A 378 -17.31 4.47 -18.96
CA PHE A 378 -17.46 5.64 -19.81
C PHE A 378 -18.55 6.61 -19.35
N ARG A 379 -19.51 6.16 -18.55
CA ARG A 379 -20.41 7.07 -17.83
C ARG A 379 -19.65 7.92 -16.80
N GLN A 380 -18.68 7.34 -16.10
CA GLN A 380 -17.86 8.10 -15.17
C GLN A 380 -16.88 9.01 -15.90
N ILE A 381 -16.24 8.54 -16.98
CA ILE A 381 -15.39 9.38 -17.84
C ILE A 381 -16.19 10.57 -18.39
N ALA A 382 -17.43 10.36 -18.87
CA ALA A 382 -18.29 11.45 -19.34
C ALA A 382 -18.50 12.55 -18.28
N ARG A 383 -18.67 12.16 -17.01
CA ARG A 383 -18.74 13.13 -15.90
C ARG A 383 -17.43 13.89 -15.71
N CYS A 384 -16.30 13.20 -15.78
CA CYS A 384 -14.97 13.81 -15.66
C CYS A 384 -14.71 14.81 -16.79
N LEU A 385 -15.13 14.49 -18.02
CA LEU A 385 -15.06 15.39 -19.17
C LEU A 385 -15.87 16.67 -18.96
N ASN A 386 -16.96 16.65 -18.20
CA ASN A 386 -17.73 17.84 -17.85
C ASN A 386 -17.34 18.47 -16.51
N SER A 387 -16.26 18.01 -15.88
CA SER A 387 -15.77 18.64 -14.65
C SER A 387 -15.35 20.08 -14.93
N SER A 388 -15.76 21.00 -14.05
CA SER A 388 -15.33 22.40 -14.12
C SER A 388 -13.85 22.57 -13.73
N HIS A 389 -13.26 21.54 -13.09
CA HIS A 389 -11.87 21.51 -12.69
C HIS A 389 -10.99 21.07 -13.87
N PHE A 390 -10.21 21.99 -14.42
CA PHE A 390 -9.50 21.76 -15.68
C PHE A 390 -8.55 20.54 -15.64
N GLN A 391 -7.85 20.29 -14.52
CA GLN A 391 -6.93 19.14 -14.42
C GLN A 391 -7.66 17.79 -14.53
N VAL A 392 -8.91 17.71 -14.04
CA VAL A 392 -9.71 16.47 -14.12
C VAL A 392 -10.15 16.25 -15.56
N ALA A 393 -10.73 17.27 -16.19
CA ALA A 393 -11.19 17.19 -17.58
C ALA A 393 -10.02 16.93 -18.54
N GLU A 394 -8.89 17.61 -18.38
CA GLU A 394 -7.67 17.40 -19.16
C GLU A 394 -7.14 15.96 -18.99
N ARG A 395 -7.02 15.48 -17.74
CA ARG A 395 -6.51 14.13 -17.47
C ARG A 395 -7.41 13.06 -18.07
N ALA A 396 -8.73 13.24 -18.05
CA ALA A 396 -9.70 12.35 -18.69
C ALA A 396 -9.58 12.37 -20.23
N LEU A 397 -9.39 13.54 -20.84
CA LEU A 397 -9.17 13.68 -22.29
C LEU A 397 -7.87 13.01 -22.75
N PHE A 398 -6.86 12.87 -21.89
CA PHE A 398 -5.62 12.18 -22.24
C PHE A 398 -5.77 10.68 -22.48
N PHE A 399 -6.89 10.06 -22.10
CA PHE A 399 -7.16 8.65 -22.46
C PHE A 399 -7.15 8.43 -23.98
N TRP A 400 -7.51 9.47 -24.73
CA TRP A 400 -7.51 9.48 -26.19
C TRP A 400 -6.14 9.71 -26.83
N LYS A 401 -5.09 9.92 -26.03
CA LYS A 401 -3.70 9.93 -26.51
C LYS A 401 -3.05 8.55 -26.45
N ASN A 402 -3.66 7.62 -25.72
CA ASN A 402 -3.16 6.27 -25.55
C ASN A 402 -3.70 5.36 -26.67
N GLU A 403 -2.80 4.81 -27.50
CA GLU A 403 -3.17 3.99 -28.67
C GLU A 403 -3.96 2.73 -28.31
N HIS A 404 -3.63 2.07 -27.20
CA HIS A 404 -4.32 0.86 -26.78
C HIS A 404 -5.74 1.15 -26.33
N ILE A 405 -5.92 2.19 -25.52
CA ILE A 405 -7.25 2.65 -25.07
C ILE A 405 -8.09 3.09 -26.28
N VAL A 406 -7.52 3.84 -27.21
CA VAL A 406 -8.20 4.24 -28.44
C VAL A 406 -8.62 3.02 -29.27
N SER A 407 -7.79 1.98 -29.36
CA SER A 407 -8.15 0.72 -30.03
C SER A 407 -9.33 0.02 -29.36
N LEU A 408 -9.35 -0.06 -28.02
CA LEU A 408 -10.49 -0.61 -27.26
C LEU A 408 -11.78 0.19 -27.49
N ILE A 409 -11.66 1.52 -27.54
CA ILE A 409 -12.78 2.43 -27.84
C ILE A 409 -13.30 2.19 -29.26
N ALA A 410 -12.41 2.15 -30.25
CA ALA A 410 -12.78 1.98 -31.66
C ALA A 410 -13.54 0.67 -31.93
N GLN A 411 -13.15 -0.42 -31.25
CA GLN A 411 -13.81 -1.73 -31.33
C GLN A 411 -15.23 -1.71 -30.70
N ASN A 412 -15.50 -0.81 -29.76
CA ASN A 412 -16.76 -0.74 -29.01
C ASN A 412 -17.50 0.61 -29.19
N ARG A 413 -17.17 1.36 -30.26
CA ARG A 413 -17.63 2.72 -30.50
C ARG A 413 -19.14 2.88 -30.56
N ASN A 414 -19.86 1.87 -31.06
CA ASN A 414 -21.32 1.83 -31.14
C ASN A 414 -22.00 1.96 -29.76
N VAL A 415 -21.30 1.59 -28.68
CA VAL A 415 -21.78 1.74 -27.30
C VAL A 415 -21.15 2.96 -26.64
N ILE A 416 -19.86 3.20 -26.86
CA ILE A 416 -19.11 4.25 -26.16
C ILE A 416 -19.46 5.65 -26.65
N LEU A 417 -19.50 5.87 -27.96
CA LEU A 417 -19.73 7.21 -28.52
C LEU A 417 -21.09 7.78 -28.06
N PRO A 418 -22.22 7.06 -28.12
CA PRO A 418 -23.50 7.58 -27.61
C PRO A 418 -23.50 7.96 -26.11
N ILE A 419 -22.61 7.37 -25.29
CA ILE A 419 -22.51 7.68 -23.86
C ILE A 419 -21.80 9.00 -23.60
N ILE A 420 -20.73 9.27 -24.35
CA ILE A 420 -19.86 10.44 -24.12
C ILE A 420 -20.20 11.63 -25.03
N PHE A 421 -20.97 11.42 -26.09
CA PHE A 421 -21.25 12.44 -27.11
C PHE A 421 -21.79 13.74 -26.49
N GLU A 422 -22.82 13.64 -25.65
CA GLU A 422 -23.42 14.78 -24.96
C GLU A 422 -22.39 15.51 -24.08
N ALA A 423 -21.48 14.77 -23.44
CA ALA A 423 -20.43 15.37 -22.62
C ALA A 423 -19.41 16.14 -23.47
N LEU A 424 -19.04 15.63 -24.65
CA LEU A 424 -18.15 16.34 -25.58
C LEU A 424 -18.81 17.64 -26.09
N GLU A 425 -20.08 17.59 -26.51
CA GLU A 425 -20.82 18.76 -26.97
C GLU A 425 -20.94 19.84 -25.88
N LYS A 426 -21.32 19.44 -24.66
CA LYS A 426 -21.41 20.37 -23.53
C LYS A 426 -20.07 21.00 -23.18
N ASN A 427 -18.99 20.22 -23.21
CA ASN A 427 -17.65 20.73 -22.93
C ASN A 427 -17.22 21.75 -24.01
N ILE A 428 -17.44 21.46 -25.30
CA ILE A 428 -17.15 22.40 -26.39
C ILE A 428 -17.96 23.70 -26.24
N LYS A 429 -19.25 23.61 -25.91
CA LYS A 429 -20.13 24.79 -25.78
C LYS A 429 -19.78 25.66 -24.56
N PHE A 430 -19.40 25.05 -23.43
CA PHE A 430 -19.45 25.74 -22.13
C PHE A 430 -18.15 25.71 -21.30
N HIS A 431 -17.13 24.94 -21.69
CA HIS A 431 -15.93 24.83 -20.87
C HIS A 431 -15.04 26.08 -20.98
N TRP A 432 -14.72 26.67 -19.84
CA TRP A 432 -14.03 27.96 -19.75
C TRP A 432 -12.55 27.91 -20.16
N ASN A 433 -11.89 26.75 -20.02
CA ASN A 433 -10.47 26.58 -20.30
C ASN A 433 -10.21 26.26 -21.80
N PRO A 434 -9.42 27.09 -22.52
CA PRO A 434 -9.14 26.87 -23.94
C PRO A 434 -8.37 25.59 -24.28
N ALA A 435 -7.48 25.12 -23.39
CA ALA A 435 -6.70 23.90 -23.62
C ALA A 435 -7.61 22.66 -23.56
N VAL A 436 -8.51 22.60 -22.58
CA VAL A 436 -9.52 21.54 -22.46
C VAL A 436 -10.46 21.56 -23.66
N HIS A 437 -10.89 22.75 -24.09
CA HIS A 437 -11.70 22.90 -25.30
C HIS A 437 -10.98 22.34 -26.54
N GLY A 438 -9.72 22.72 -26.77
CA GLY A 438 -8.92 22.22 -27.88
C GLY A 438 -8.74 20.70 -27.88
N LEU A 439 -8.50 20.11 -26.70
CA LEU A 439 -8.43 18.66 -26.53
C LEU A 439 -9.78 17.98 -26.83
N THR A 440 -10.89 18.58 -26.40
CA THR A 440 -12.24 18.04 -26.63
C THR A 440 -12.59 18.03 -28.12
N VAL A 441 -12.29 19.12 -28.83
CA VAL A 441 -12.45 19.20 -30.30
C VAL A 441 -11.61 18.14 -31.01
N ASN A 442 -10.37 17.90 -30.56
CA ASN A 442 -9.54 16.83 -31.13
C ASN A 442 -10.19 15.45 -30.93
N VAL A 443 -10.71 15.15 -29.74
CA VAL A 443 -11.42 13.89 -29.46
C VAL A 443 -12.68 13.75 -30.33
N GLN A 444 -13.48 14.80 -30.45
CA GLN A 444 -14.67 14.82 -31.30
C GLN A 444 -14.31 14.54 -32.77
N LYS A 445 -13.27 15.19 -33.29
CA LYS A 445 -12.76 14.97 -34.64
C LYS A 445 -12.32 13.53 -34.86
N MET A 446 -11.64 12.91 -33.90
CA MET A 446 -11.25 11.50 -34.00
C MET A 446 -12.47 10.58 -34.11
N PHE A 447 -13.55 10.83 -33.34
CA PHE A 447 -14.77 10.03 -33.48
C PHE A 447 -15.47 10.23 -34.82
N MET A 448 -15.49 11.45 -35.34
CA MET A 448 -16.02 11.74 -36.68
C MET A 448 -15.21 11.01 -37.77
N GLU A 449 -13.88 10.98 -37.67
CA GLU A 449 -13.01 10.26 -38.60
C GLU A 449 -13.14 8.73 -38.48
N MET A 450 -13.47 8.21 -37.28
CA MET A 450 -13.68 6.79 -37.05
C MET A 450 -14.99 6.27 -37.66
N ASP A 451 -16.08 7.02 -37.53
CA ASP A 451 -17.41 6.59 -37.97
C ASP A 451 -18.36 7.78 -38.15
N VAL A 452 -18.40 8.33 -39.37
CA VAL A 452 -19.19 9.53 -39.70
C VAL A 452 -20.69 9.29 -39.50
N GLU A 453 -21.20 8.12 -39.94
CA GLU A 453 -22.63 7.80 -39.85
C GLU A 453 -23.10 7.71 -38.40
N LEU A 454 -22.32 7.03 -37.54
CA LEU A 454 -22.62 6.94 -36.11
C LEU A 454 -22.54 8.31 -35.43
N PHE A 455 -21.56 9.13 -35.82
CA PHE A 455 -21.39 10.48 -35.28
C PHE A 455 -22.59 11.36 -35.60
N GLU A 456 -23.03 11.40 -36.86
CA GLU A 456 -24.21 12.15 -37.29
C GLU A 456 -25.49 11.66 -36.61
N GLU A 457 -25.62 10.35 -36.39
CA GLU A 457 -26.75 9.79 -35.64
C GLU A 457 -26.75 10.25 -34.18
N CYS A 458 -25.59 10.22 -33.51
CA CYS A 458 -25.46 10.74 -32.15
C CYS A 458 -25.79 12.24 -32.07
N GLN A 459 -25.39 13.02 -33.08
CA GLN A 459 -25.70 14.44 -33.18
C GLN A 459 -27.21 14.67 -33.28
N ARG A 460 -27.91 13.95 -34.17
CA ARG A 460 -29.38 14.03 -34.29
C ARG A 460 -30.07 13.67 -32.99
N GLN A 461 -29.66 12.57 -32.35
CA GLN A 461 -30.23 12.14 -31.08
C GLN A 461 -29.97 13.15 -29.95
N CYS A 462 -28.81 13.83 -29.95
CA CYS A 462 -28.51 14.86 -28.96
C CYS A 462 -29.46 16.05 -29.10
N VAL A 463 -29.68 16.53 -30.33
CA VAL A 463 -30.62 17.63 -30.60
C VAL A 463 -32.07 17.25 -30.22
N GLU A 464 -32.50 16.03 -30.54
CA GLU A 464 -33.84 15.55 -30.14
C GLU A 464 -33.99 15.50 -28.61
N ARG A 465 -32.95 15.07 -27.89
CA ARG A 465 -32.94 15.05 -26.42
C ARG A 465 -32.95 16.45 -25.82
N GLU A 466 -32.19 17.39 -26.39
CA GLU A 466 -32.20 18.80 -25.97
C GLU A 466 -33.61 19.41 -26.13
N ALA A 467 -34.23 19.25 -27.31
CA ALA A 467 -35.59 19.74 -27.56
C ALA A 467 -36.64 19.11 -26.63
N ARG A 468 -36.55 17.79 -26.38
CA ARG A 468 -37.46 17.11 -25.43
C ARG A 468 -37.23 17.57 -23.99
N ALA A 469 -35.99 17.89 -23.61
CA ALA A 469 -35.68 18.38 -22.27
C ALA A 469 -36.27 19.78 -22.04
N GLU A 470 -36.19 20.67 -23.04
CA GLU A 470 -36.83 21.99 -23.03
C GLU A 470 -38.35 21.88 -22.90
N GLU A 471 -39.00 21.01 -23.71
CA GLU A 471 -40.45 20.78 -23.62
C GLU A 471 -40.88 20.28 -22.22
N LEU A 472 -40.09 19.37 -21.62
CA LEU A 472 -40.35 18.86 -20.27
C LEU A 472 -40.11 19.91 -19.18
N GLU A 473 -39.25 20.90 -19.41
CA GLU A 473 -39.02 22.03 -18.50
C GLU A 473 -40.20 22.99 -18.57
N GLU A 474 -40.66 23.37 -19.76
CA GLU A 474 -41.87 24.19 -19.95
C GLU A 474 -43.12 23.54 -19.32
N GLN A 475 -43.31 22.23 -19.51
CA GLN A 475 -44.40 21.50 -18.87
C GLN A 475 -44.31 21.52 -17.34
N ARG A 476 -43.10 21.43 -16.78
CA ARG A 476 -42.88 21.53 -15.32
C ARG A 476 -43.21 22.93 -14.82
N GLU A 477 -42.79 23.99 -15.52
CA GLU A 477 -43.11 25.37 -15.16
C GLU A 477 -44.61 25.64 -15.19
N LEU A 478 -45.31 25.20 -16.24
CA LEU A 478 -46.77 25.31 -16.32
C LEU A 478 -47.48 24.57 -15.18
N THR A 479 -46.97 23.41 -14.79
CA THR A 479 -47.52 22.64 -13.66
C THR A 479 -47.32 23.40 -12.35
N TRP A 480 -46.14 23.98 -12.12
CA TRP A 480 -45.86 24.81 -10.95
C TRP A 480 -46.71 26.08 -10.89
N GLN A 481 -46.94 26.74 -12.03
CA GLN A 481 -47.83 27.90 -12.13
C GLN A 481 -49.26 27.55 -11.73
N ARG A 482 -49.80 26.45 -12.28
CA ARG A 482 -51.15 25.96 -11.91
C ARG A 482 -51.28 25.62 -10.43
N LEU A 483 -50.25 25.00 -9.83
CA LEU A 483 -50.24 24.71 -8.39
C LEU A 483 -50.24 26.00 -7.55
N THR A 484 -49.49 27.01 -7.98
CA THR A 484 -49.43 28.32 -7.30
C THR A 484 -50.78 29.03 -7.37
N GLU A 485 -51.39 29.06 -8.55
CA GLU A 485 -52.73 29.64 -8.76
C GLU A 485 -53.81 28.92 -7.93
N ALA A 486 -53.77 27.58 -7.88
CA ALA A 486 -54.69 26.79 -7.08
C ALA A 486 -54.51 26.96 -5.57
N SER A 487 -53.30 27.28 -5.10
CA SER A 487 -53.02 27.56 -3.69
C SER A 487 -53.39 28.98 -3.24
N ALA A 488 -53.59 29.90 -4.20
CA ALA A 488 -53.97 31.29 -3.96
C ALA A 488 -55.50 31.49 -3.94
N GLN A 489 -56.27 30.46 -4.28
CA GLN A 489 -57.73 30.36 -4.13
C GLN A 489 -58.07 29.67 -2.82
#